data_AF-A0A5B7XZW6-F1
#
_entry.id   AF-A0A5B7XZW6-F1
#
_cell.length_a   1.000
_cell.length_b   1.000
_cell.length_c   1.000
_cell.angle_alpha   90.00
_cell.angle_beta   90.00
_cell.angle_gamma   90.00
#
_symmetry.space_group_name_H-M   'P 1'
#
loop_
_entity.id
_entity.type
_entity.pdbx_description
1 polymer ?
#
loop_
_entity_poly.entity_id
_entity_poly.type
_entity_poly.pdbx_seq_one_letter_code
_entity_poly.pdbx_strand_id
1 'polypeptide(L)' 'MPLIKDRTLSLIEISYLLGYADPESFSRAFKKWFDQSPLAYRKQMIMA' A
#
# COMPACT_ATOMS: atom_id res chain seq x y z
N MET A 1 3.15 -0.40 9.26
CA MET A 1 2.55 0.46 8.22
C MET A 1 1.06 0.66 8.53
N PRO A 2 0.69 1.64 9.37
CA PRO A 2 -0.67 1.77 9.91
C PRO A 2 -1.72 2.11 8.84
N LEU A 3 -1.37 2.90 7.83
CA LEU A 3 -2.30 3.39 6.79
C LEU A 3 -2.89 2.29 5.90
N ILE A 4 -2.17 1.17 5.70
CA ILE A 4 -2.62 0.11 4.78
C ILE A 4 -3.78 -0.73 5.31
N LYS A 5 -4.02 -0.68 6.63
CA LYS A 5 -5.16 -1.32 7.29
C LYS A 5 -6.42 -0.47 7.22
N ASP A 6 -6.29 0.82 6.95
CA ASP A 6 -7.41 1.71 6.89
C ASP A 6 -8.24 1.41 5.64
N ARG A 7 -9.50 1.01 5.84
CA ARG A 7 -10.41 0.66 4.76
C ARG A 7 -10.96 1.89 4.04
N THR A 8 -10.93 3.06 4.67
CA THR A 8 -11.47 4.30 4.10
C THR A 8 -10.50 4.95 3.13
N LEU A 9 -9.20 4.68 3.25
CA LEU A 9 -8.17 5.18 2.34
C LEU A 9 -7.96 4.18 1.19
N SER A 10 -7.85 4.67 -0.04
CA SER A 10 -7.39 3.87 -1.19
C SER A 10 -5.87 3.70 -1.19
N LEU A 11 -5.37 2.70 -1.93
CA LEU A 11 -3.91 2.52 -2.10
C LEU A 11 -3.25 3.72 -2.80
N ILE A 12 -4.02 4.45 -3.62
CA ILE A 12 -3.58 5.67 -4.30
C ILE A 12 -3.39 6.78 -3.27
N GLU A 13 -4.38 7.03 -2.42
CA GLU A 13 -4.26 8.03 -1.34
C GLU A 13 -3.12 7.70 -0.39
N ILE A 14 -2.95 6.42 -0.03
CA ILE A 14 -1.83 5.95 0.80
C ILE A 14 -0.49 6.27 0.12
N SER A 15 -0.38 6.10 -1.21
CA SER A 15 0.84 6.41 -1.94
C SER A 15 1.23 7.89 -1.81
N TYR A 16 0.26 8.80 -1.97
CA TYR A 16 0.48 10.24 -1.84
C TYR A 16 0.74 10.66 -0.39
N LEU A 17 0.03 10.10 0.58
CA LEU A 17 0.26 10.38 2.01
C LEU A 17 1.66 9.97 2.48
N LEU A 18 2.27 8.99 1.82
CA LEU A 18 3.63 8.54 2.08
C LEU A 18 4.70 9.36 1.33
N GLY A 19 4.29 10.38 0.56
CA GLY A 19 5.20 11.26 -0.16
C GLY A 19 5.69 10.72 -1.51
N TYR A 20 5.04 9.69 -2.07
CA TYR A 20 5.36 9.26 -3.43
C TYR A 20 4.74 10.22 -4.46
N ALA A 21 5.48 10.46 -5.54
CA ALA A 21 5.01 11.26 -6.67
C ALA A 21 3.88 10.56 -7.44
N ASP A 22 3.85 9.23 -7.41
CA ASP A 22 2.86 8.41 -8.12
C ASP A 22 2.65 7.03 -7.46
N PRO A 23 1.48 6.39 -7.66
CA PRO A 23 1.18 5.07 -7.10
C PRO A 23 2.05 3.92 -7.63
N GLU A 24 2.66 4.05 -8.81
CA GLU A 24 3.48 3.00 -9.43
C GLU A 24 4.84 2.90 -8.73
N SER A 25 5.46 4.04 -8.43
CA SER A 25 6.67 4.16 -7.62
C SER A 25 6.45 3.60 -6.22
N PHE A 26 5.32 3.92 -5.59
CA PHE A 26 4.91 3.30 -4.33
C PHE A 26 4.79 1.77 -4.46
N SER A 27 4.09 1.28 -5.48
CA SER A 27 3.87 -0.15 -5.68
C SER A 27 5.18 -0.92 -5.90
N ARG A 28 6.13 -0.35 -6.66
CA ARG A 28 7.47 -0.93 -6.88
C ARG A 28 8.28 -0.99 -5.59
N ALA A 29 8.36 0.12 -4.86
CA ALA A 29 9.09 0.19 -3.58
C ALA A 29 8.49 -0.77 -2.55
N PHE A 30 7.16 -0.78 -2.45
CA PHE A 30 6.44 -1.68 -1.56
C PHE A 30 6.70 -3.15 -1.89
N LYS A 31 6.63 -3.53 -3.17
CA LYS A 31 6.95 -4.90 -3.59
C LYS A 31 8.39 -5.28 -3.25
N LYS A 32 9.35 -4.36 -3.41
CA LYS A 32 10.75 -4.61 -3.02
C LYS A 32 10.92 -4.81 -1.51
N TRP A 33 10.11 -4.17 -0.68
CA TRP A 33 10.21 -4.25 0.79
C TRP A 33 9.44 -5.43 1.40
N PHE A 34 8.27 -5.76 0.86
CA PHE A 34 7.34 -6.73 1.44
C PHE A 34 7.16 -8.00 0.60
N ASP A 35 7.89 -8.10 -0.52
CA ASP A 35 7.85 -9.19 -1.50
C ASP A 35 6.45 -9.45 -2.11
N GLN A 36 5.56 -8.46 -2.02
CA GLN A 36 4.19 -8.56 -2.51
C GLN A 36 3.62 -7.19 -2.85
N SER A 37 2.54 -7.12 -3.62
CA SER A 37 1.89 -5.84 -3.94
C SER A 37 1.16 -5.26 -2.72
N PRO A 38 1.01 -3.92 -2.63
CA PRO A 38 0.22 -3.28 -1.57
C PRO A 38 -1.21 -3.83 -1.47
N LEU A 39 -1.82 -4.18 -2.61
CA LEU A 39 -3.16 -4.77 -2.66
C LEU A 39 -3.19 -6.19 -2.06
N ALA A 40 -2.22 -7.03 -2.41
CA ALA A 40 -2.12 -8.39 -1.85
C ALA A 40 -1.92 -8.34 -0.34
N TYR A 41 -1.01 -7.48 0.12
CA TYR A 41 -0.76 -7.26 1.54
C TYR A 41 -2.01 -6.79 2.28
N ARG A 42 -2.72 -5.80 1.71
CA ARG A 42 -3.96 -5.28 2.28
C ARG A 42 -5.05 -6.35 2.36
N LYS A 43 -5.21 -7.19 1.33
CA LYS A 43 -6.16 -8.30 1.36
C LYS A 43 -5.85 -9.27 2.49
N GLN A 44 -4.58 -9.66 2.67
CA GLN A 44 -4.16 -10.54 3.77
C GLN A 44 -4.47 -9.93 5.14
N MET A 45 -4.26 -8.61 5.32
CA MET A 45 -4.57 -7.93 6.58
C MET A 45 -6.06 -7.76 6.89
N ILE A 46 -6.91 -7.80 5.88
CA ILE A 46 -8.37 -7.59 5.98
C ILE A 46 -9.12 -8.92 6.07
N MET A 47 -8.56 -9.98 5.48
CA MET A 47 -9.10 -11.35 5.50
C MET A 47 -8.57 -12.22 6.66
N ALA A 48 -7.58 -11.72 7.41
CA ALA A 48 -7.17 -12.27 8.71
C ALA A 48 -7.99 -11.65 9.84
#